data_AF-A0A1I7V5C6-F1
#
_entry.id   AF-A0A1I7V5C6-F1
#
_cell.length_a   1.000
_cell.length_b   1.000
_cell.length_c   1.000
_cell.angle_alpha   90.00
_cell.angle_beta   90.00
_cell.angle_gamma   90.00
#
_symmetry.space_group_name_H-M   'P 1'
#
loop_
_entity.id
_entity.type
_entity.pdbx_description
1 polymer ?
#
loop_
_entity_poly.entity_id
_entity_poly.type
_entity_poly.pdbx_seq_one_letter_code
_entity_poly.pdbx_strand_id
1 'polypeptide(L)'
;MIFAIISLLSLIITCKGEYCGENKIPFGIEIYPNAQPLLHCSRPSCFERRYADCDDRARRKSCESNDSWVGGFEKAYGNHQPLYVQCCSFEGLADYSSPLYHTIIKPGQYFEGEEQVEEETDTVISFDVITDFKMIRPPNLSIFYEITVRRLRCYELPP
;
A
#
# COMPACT_ATOMS: atom_id res chain seq x y z
N MET A 1 -34.14 24.28 -14.26
CA MET A 1 -33.65 22.93 -14.62
C MET A 1 -32.12 22.83 -14.64
N ILE A 2 -31.40 23.81 -15.22
CA ILE A 2 -29.91 23.81 -15.25
C ILE A 2 -29.27 23.85 -13.85
N PHE A 3 -29.78 24.69 -12.93
CA PHE A 3 -29.30 24.76 -11.55
C PHE A 3 -29.48 23.46 -10.74
N ALA A 4 -30.51 22.67 -11.06
CA ALA A 4 -30.73 21.38 -10.41
C ALA A 4 -29.72 20.31 -10.87
N ILE A 5 -29.28 20.38 -12.14
CA ILE A 5 -28.25 19.49 -12.69
C ILE A 5 -26.88 19.82 -12.10
N ILE A 6 -26.55 21.12 -11.94
CA ILE A 6 -25.30 21.56 -11.31
C ILE A 6 -25.24 21.15 -9.82
N SER A 7 -26.37 21.22 -9.11
CA SER A 7 -26.49 20.75 -7.72
C SER A 7 -26.46 19.22 -7.58
N LEU A 8 -26.77 18.47 -8.64
CA LEU A 8 -26.69 17.00 -8.67
C LEU A 8 -25.26 16.51 -8.95
N LEU A 9 -24.50 17.28 -9.75
CA LEU A 9 -23.07 17.06 -10.02
C LEU A 9 -22.17 17.34 -8.81
N SER A 10 -22.57 18.22 -7.89
CA SER A 10 -21.82 18.51 -6.66
C SER A 10 -22.00 17.47 -5.54
N LEU A 11 -22.89 16.48 -5.72
CA LEU A 11 -23.10 15.36 -4.80
C LEU A 11 -22.30 14.09 -5.18
N ILE A 12 -21.31 14.22 -6.08
CA ILE A 12 -20.31 13.17 -6.26
C ILE A 12 -19.44 13.17 -4.99
N ILE A 13 -19.79 12.29 -4.07
CA ILE A 13 -18.97 11.95 -2.90
C ILE A 13 -17.59 11.59 -3.43
N THR A 14 -16.63 12.49 -3.26
CA THR A 14 -15.22 12.21 -3.57
C THR A 14 -14.72 11.23 -2.51
N CYS A 15 -14.77 9.93 -2.82
CA CYS A 15 -14.07 8.95 -2.01
C CYS A 15 -12.57 9.26 -2.11
N LYS A 16 -11.98 9.80 -1.04
CA LYS A 16 -10.53 10.03 -0.97
C LYS A 16 -9.86 8.71 -0.61
N GLY A 17 -9.70 7.87 -1.64
CA GLY A 17 -8.80 6.72 -1.60
C GLY A 17 -7.45 7.08 -2.20
N GLU A 18 -6.43 6.35 -1.79
CA GLU A 18 -5.09 6.40 -2.34
C GLU A 18 -4.70 4.99 -2.77
N TYR A 19 -4.40 4.81 -4.05
CA TYR A 19 -4.08 3.50 -4.62
C TYR A 19 -2.84 3.62 -5.47
N CYS A 20 -2.00 2.59 -5.44
CA CYS A 20 -0.83 2.52 -6.29
C CYS A 20 -1.21 2.44 -7.78
N GLY A 21 -2.36 1.84 -8.09
CA GLY A 21 -2.80 1.61 -9.47
C GLY A 21 -2.14 0.38 -10.09
N GLU A 22 -2.38 0.17 -11.38
CA GLU A 22 -1.91 -1.01 -12.09
C GLU A 22 -0.37 -1.11 -12.10
N ASN A 23 0.15 -2.30 -11.79
CA ASN A 23 1.58 -2.65 -11.82
C ASN A 23 2.48 -1.74 -10.99
N LYS A 24 1.93 -1.05 -9.98
CA LYS A 24 2.70 -0.33 -8.96
C LYS A 24 2.52 -1.00 -7.61
N ILE A 25 3.60 -1.02 -6.84
CA ILE A 25 3.68 -1.71 -5.55
C ILE A 25 4.15 -0.69 -4.50
N PRO A 26 3.55 -0.67 -3.29
CA PRO A 26 4.01 0.23 -2.25
C PRO A 26 5.33 -0.25 -1.65
N PHE A 27 6.32 0.64 -1.64
CA PHE A 27 7.62 0.41 -1.00
C PHE A 27 7.84 1.30 0.23
N GLY A 28 7.06 2.37 0.36
CA GLY A 28 7.17 3.31 1.47
C GLY A 28 5.81 3.81 1.95
N ILE A 29 5.82 4.39 3.14
CA ILE A 29 4.65 5.02 3.75
C ILE A 29 5.09 6.19 4.62
N GLU A 30 4.41 7.32 4.48
CA GLU A 30 4.54 8.48 5.37
C GLU A 30 3.25 8.63 6.18
N ILE A 31 3.37 8.84 7.49
CA ILE A 31 2.25 9.23 8.34
C ILE A 31 2.45 10.68 8.71
N TYR A 32 1.62 11.57 8.16
CA TYR A 32 1.66 12.98 8.50
C TYR A 32 1.39 13.24 9.99
N PRO A 33 1.80 14.40 10.54
CA PRO A 33 1.56 14.75 11.94
C PRO A 33 0.08 14.70 12.38
N ASN A 34 -0.86 14.86 11.45
CA ASN A 34 -2.30 14.72 11.68
C ASN A 34 -2.81 13.26 11.60
N ALA A 35 -1.89 12.29 11.63
CA ALA A 35 -2.14 10.85 11.52
C ALA A 35 -2.72 10.37 10.17
N GLN A 36 -2.60 11.18 9.11
CA GLN A 36 -3.00 10.78 7.77
C GLN A 36 -1.88 9.99 7.09
N PRO A 37 -2.15 8.78 6.57
CA PRO A 37 -1.17 8.04 5.80
C PRO A 37 -1.09 8.53 4.35
N LEU A 38 0.07 8.32 3.75
CA LEU A 38 0.41 8.46 2.33
C LEU A 38 1.27 7.25 1.94
N LEU A 39 0.92 6.54 0.87
CA LEU A 39 1.73 5.45 0.33
C LEU A 39 2.67 5.96 -0.76
N HIS A 40 3.91 5.47 -0.73
CA HIS A 40 4.87 5.64 -1.81
C HIS A 40 4.88 4.38 -2.65
N CYS A 41 4.46 4.50 -3.91
CA CYS A 41 4.36 3.40 -4.85
C CYS A 41 5.32 3.60 -6.02
N SER A 42 5.99 2.53 -6.44
CA SER A 42 6.82 2.51 -7.64
C SER A 42 6.47 1.30 -8.50
N ARG A 43 7.00 1.26 -9.72
CA ARG A 43 6.87 0.14 -10.66
C ARG A 43 8.24 -0.54 -10.73
N PRO A 44 8.54 -1.51 -9.85
CA PRO A 44 9.84 -2.16 -9.85
C PRO A 44 10.06 -2.87 -11.17
N SER A 45 11.28 -2.82 -11.69
CA SER A 45 11.60 -3.41 -13.00
C SER A 45 11.27 -4.91 -13.05
N CYS A 46 11.41 -5.60 -11.91
CA CYS A 46 11.11 -7.02 -11.78
C CYS A 46 9.61 -7.34 -11.64
N PHE A 47 8.72 -6.36 -11.57
CA PHE A 47 7.27 -6.59 -11.67
C PHE A 47 6.65 -5.90 -12.89
N GLU A 48 7.47 -5.33 -13.77
CA GLU A 48 7.02 -4.48 -14.86
C GLU A 48 6.03 -5.18 -15.82
N ARG A 49 6.25 -6.48 -16.05
CA ARG A 49 5.50 -7.34 -16.98
C ARG A 49 4.58 -8.34 -16.28
N ARG A 50 4.41 -8.20 -14.96
CA ARG A 50 3.60 -9.09 -14.13
C ARG A 50 2.34 -8.35 -13.67
N TYR A 51 1.32 -9.12 -13.33
CA TYR A 51 0.05 -8.60 -12.87
C TYR A 51 -0.28 -9.19 -11.51
N ALA A 52 -0.90 -8.39 -10.65
CA ALA A 52 -1.47 -8.85 -9.40
C ALA A 52 -2.99 -8.78 -9.49
N ASP A 53 -3.67 -9.73 -8.84
CA ASP A 53 -5.13 -9.72 -8.72
C ASP A 53 -5.53 -8.90 -7.50
N CYS A 54 -6.14 -7.75 -7.72
CA CYS A 54 -6.49 -6.80 -6.67
C CYS A 54 -7.98 -6.81 -6.37
N ASP A 55 -8.34 -6.64 -5.10
CA ASP A 55 -9.71 -6.30 -4.73
C ASP A 55 -10.20 -5.08 -5.56
N ASP A 56 -11.47 -5.07 -6.00
CA ASP A 56 -12.02 -3.96 -6.80
C ASP A 56 -11.91 -2.58 -6.11
N ARG A 57 -11.84 -2.56 -4.78
CA ARG A 57 -11.73 -1.37 -3.93
C ARG A 57 -11.20 -1.72 -2.55
N ALA A 58 -10.93 -0.70 -1.73
CA ALA A 58 -10.49 -0.94 -0.37
C ALA A 58 -11.66 -1.43 0.49
N ARG A 59 -11.52 -2.64 1.04
CA ARG A 59 -12.60 -3.30 1.80
C ARG A 59 -12.12 -4.08 3.02
N ARG A 60 -10.81 -4.32 3.14
CA ARG A 60 -10.23 -5.11 4.23
C ARG A 60 -9.66 -4.19 5.31
N LYS A 61 -9.39 -4.72 6.51
CA LYS A 61 -8.75 -3.96 7.61
C LYS A 61 -7.23 -4.09 7.65
N SER A 62 -6.72 -5.09 6.97
CA SER A 62 -5.32 -5.52 6.84
C SER A 62 -5.23 -6.48 5.65
N CYS A 63 -4.02 -6.67 5.12
CA CYS A 63 -3.67 -7.67 4.12
C CYS A 63 -2.84 -8.77 4.78
N GLU A 64 -3.51 -9.65 5.52
CA GLU A 64 -2.85 -10.68 6.36
C GLU A 64 -2.40 -11.92 5.57
N SER A 65 -2.70 -12.01 4.28
CA SER A 65 -2.28 -13.14 3.44
C SER A 65 -0.81 -13.03 3.08
N ASN A 66 -0.07 -14.13 3.21
CA ASN A 66 1.34 -14.22 2.85
C ASN A 66 1.60 -13.98 1.35
N ASP A 67 0.59 -14.20 0.50
CA ASP A 67 0.66 -14.00 -0.95
C ASP A 67 -0.02 -12.70 -1.40
N SER A 68 -0.16 -11.72 -0.51
CA SER A 68 -0.73 -10.42 -0.84
C SER A 68 0.12 -9.25 -0.40
N TRP A 69 -0.07 -8.11 -1.06
CA TRP A 69 0.39 -6.81 -0.61
C TRP A 69 -0.72 -5.76 -0.62
N VAL A 70 -0.41 -4.59 -0.06
CA VAL A 70 -1.32 -3.46 0.00
C VAL A 70 -1.36 -2.79 -1.39
N GLY A 71 -2.52 -2.76 -2.05
CA GLY A 71 -2.70 -2.04 -3.33
C GLY A 71 -3.06 -0.56 -3.14
N GLY A 72 -3.53 -0.21 -1.95
CA GLY A 72 -4.03 1.11 -1.63
C GLY A 72 -4.91 1.09 -0.39
N PHE A 73 -5.51 2.23 -0.06
CA PHE A 73 -6.42 2.37 1.06
C PHE A 73 -7.49 3.45 0.84
N GLU A 74 -8.62 3.30 1.52
CA GLU A 74 -9.66 4.32 1.65
C GLU A 74 -9.74 4.80 3.09
N LYS A 75 -10.03 6.10 3.24
CA LYS A 75 -10.38 6.71 4.52
C LYS A 75 -11.79 7.27 4.47
N ALA A 76 -12.56 7.03 5.53
CA ALA A 76 -13.86 7.66 5.68
C ALA A 76 -13.70 9.19 5.77
N TYR A 77 -14.43 9.93 4.93
CA TYR A 77 -14.41 11.39 4.89
C TYR A 77 -14.83 11.94 6.27
N GLY A 78 -14.01 12.85 6.83
CA GLY A 78 -14.38 13.63 8.02
C GLY A 78 -14.00 13.09 9.40
N ASN A 79 -13.51 11.84 9.56
CA ASN A 79 -13.15 11.33 10.91
C ASN A 79 -11.90 10.43 10.97
N HIS A 80 -11.12 10.38 9.88
CA HIS A 80 -9.90 9.58 9.76
C HIS A 80 -10.10 8.06 9.92
N GLN A 81 -11.32 7.53 10.10
CA GLN A 81 -11.53 6.12 10.44
C GLN A 81 -12.93 5.59 10.08
N PRO A 82 -13.04 4.30 9.72
CA PRO A 82 -11.97 3.30 9.83
C PRO A 82 -11.15 3.17 8.53
N LEU A 83 -9.85 2.88 8.64
CA LEU A 83 -9.00 2.56 7.48
C LEU A 83 -9.52 1.28 6.83
N TYR A 84 -9.66 1.31 5.51
CA TYR A 84 -9.80 0.10 4.72
C TYR A 84 -8.66 0.02 3.72
N VAL A 85 -8.12 -1.17 3.49
CA VAL A 85 -7.07 -1.43 2.51
C VAL A 85 -7.60 -2.26 1.35
N GLN A 86 -7.03 -2.02 0.18
CA GLN A 86 -7.15 -2.88 -1.00
C GLN A 86 -5.99 -3.87 -0.93
N CYS A 87 -6.27 -5.17 -1.05
CA CYS A 87 -5.21 -6.18 -1.11
C CYS A 87 -5.07 -6.71 -2.52
N CYS A 88 -3.83 -6.84 -2.97
CA CYS A 88 -3.45 -7.39 -4.26
C CYS A 88 -2.68 -8.68 -4.04
N SER A 89 -3.14 -9.78 -4.62
CA SER A 89 -2.48 -11.07 -4.56
C SER A 89 -1.58 -11.31 -5.77
N PHE A 90 -0.42 -11.91 -5.49
CA PHE A 90 0.51 -12.40 -6.49
C PHE A 90 0.95 -13.81 -6.09
N GLU A 91 0.65 -14.78 -6.95
CA GLU A 91 1.01 -16.17 -6.71
C GLU A 91 2.54 -16.32 -6.64
N GLY A 92 3.03 -16.96 -5.57
CA GLY A 92 4.45 -17.11 -5.31
C GLY A 92 5.09 -15.92 -4.60
N LEU A 93 4.34 -14.87 -4.21
CA LEU A 93 4.91 -13.80 -3.39
C LEU A 93 5.57 -14.37 -2.14
N ALA A 94 4.93 -15.30 -1.43
CA ALA A 94 5.50 -15.92 -0.23
C ALA A 94 6.78 -16.71 -0.52
N ASP A 95 6.83 -17.39 -1.67
CA ASP A 95 7.96 -18.22 -2.10
C ASP A 95 9.17 -17.37 -2.50
N TYR A 96 8.93 -16.28 -3.24
CA TYR A 96 9.96 -15.42 -3.81
C TYR A 96 10.26 -14.18 -2.96
N SER A 97 9.80 -14.14 -1.71
CA SER A 97 10.12 -13.03 -0.80
C SER A 97 10.49 -13.52 0.58
N SER A 98 11.12 -12.64 1.37
CA SER A 98 11.48 -12.91 2.76
C SER A 98 10.96 -11.79 3.66
N PRO A 99 10.48 -12.10 4.88
CA PRO A 99 10.17 -11.08 5.87
C PRO A 99 11.37 -10.17 6.12
N LEU A 100 11.14 -8.85 6.15
CA LEU A 100 12.19 -7.86 6.39
C LEU A 100 11.90 -7.05 7.66
N TYR A 101 10.73 -6.40 7.72
CA TYR A 101 10.34 -5.59 8.86
C TYR A 101 8.90 -5.89 9.29
N HIS A 102 8.65 -5.79 10.60
CA HIS A 102 7.33 -5.65 11.19
C HIS A 102 7.44 -4.53 12.22
N THR A 103 6.80 -3.40 11.95
CA THR A 103 7.07 -2.18 12.71
C THR A 103 5.86 -1.26 12.84
N ILE A 104 5.95 -0.34 13.78
CA ILE A 104 4.94 0.67 14.07
C ILE A 104 5.39 2.02 13.54
N ILE A 105 4.53 2.68 12.74
CA ILE A 105 4.73 4.05 12.25
C ILE A 105 3.74 4.98 12.95
N LYS A 106 4.27 5.95 13.69
CA LYS A 106 3.50 6.96 14.43
C LYS A 106 3.32 8.23 13.60
N PRO A 107 2.40 9.13 13.96
CA PRO A 107 2.27 10.43 13.32
C PRO A 107 3.58 11.22 13.30
N GLY A 108 3.93 11.75 12.13
CA GLY A 108 5.20 12.45 11.86
C GLY A 108 6.37 11.51 11.50
N GLN A 109 6.13 10.21 11.32
CA GLN A 109 7.15 9.24 10.92
C GLN A 109 6.89 8.70 9.52
N TYR A 110 7.94 8.13 8.92
CA TYR A 110 7.88 7.47 7.63
C TYR A 110 8.68 6.16 7.66
N PHE A 111 8.39 5.30 6.69
CA PHE A 111 9.19 4.15 6.31
C PHE A 111 9.42 4.22 4.80
N GLU A 112 10.63 3.91 4.37
CA GLU A 112 11.00 3.86 2.96
C GLU A 112 11.84 2.59 2.74
N GLY A 113 11.33 1.69 1.89
CA GLY A 113 12.06 0.52 1.40
C GLY A 113 12.92 0.86 0.19
N GLU A 114 13.72 -0.10 -0.26
CA GLU A 114 14.69 0.09 -1.33
C GLU A 114 14.42 -0.79 -2.56
N GLU A 115 14.67 -0.25 -3.75
CA GLU A 115 14.96 -1.04 -4.96
C GLU A 115 16.47 -1.26 -5.00
N GLN A 116 16.91 -2.49 -4.71
CA GLN A 116 18.32 -2.84 -4.71
C GLN A 116 18.75 -3.25 -6.12
N VAL A 117 19.82 -2.63 -6.58
CA VAL A 117 20.40 -2.84 -7.91
C VAL A 117 21.80 -3.42 -7.75
N GLU A 118 22.15 -4.39 -8.59
CA GLU A 118 23.51 -4.87 -8.72
C GLU A 118 24.35 -3.88 -9.54
N GLU A 119 25.42 -3.35 -8.93
CA GLU A 119 26.21 -2.24 -9.49
C GLU A 119 26.83 -2.54 -10.86
N GLU A 120 27.25 -3.78 -11.11
CA GLU A 120 27.95 -4.15 -12.34
C GLU A 120 27.00 -4.28 -13.54
N THR A 121 25.79 -4.77 -13.29
CA THR A 121 24.82 -5.15 -14.33
C THR A 121 23.68 -4.15 -14.46
N ASP A 122 23.55 -3.23 -13.51
CA ASP A 122 22.41 -2.31 -13.35
C ASP A 122 21.07 -3.07 -13.25
N THR A 123 21.13 -4.32 -12.76
CA THR A 123 19.94 -5.18 -12.63
C THR A 123 19.32 -5.09 -11.25
N VAL A 124 18.01 -4.96 -11.19
CA VAL A 124 17.26 -4.95 -9.93
C VAL A 124 17.25 -6.37 -9.34
N ILE A 125 17.91 -6.55 -8.21
CA ILE A 125 18.04 -7.85 -7.53
C ILE A 125 16.94 -8.07 -6.50
N SER A 126 16.46 -7.00 -5.85
CA SER A 126 15.34 -7.12 -4.91
C SER A 126 14.61 -5.81 -4.70
N PHE A 127 13.39 -5.92 -4.19
CA PHE A 127 12.51 -4.79 -3.96
C PHE A 127 11.73 -4.97 -2.65
N ASP A 128 11.69 -3.95 -1.81
CA ASP A 128 10.98 -3.99 -0.54
C ASP A 128 9.49 -3.62 -0.72
N VAL A 129 8.61 -4.50 -0.25
CA VAL A 129 7.16 -4.42 -0.48
C VAL A 129 6.43 -4.32 0.85
N ILE A 130 5.53 -3.34 0.98
CA ILE A 130 4.59 -3.27 2.10
C ILE A 130 3.47 -4.29 1.88
N THR A 131 3.57 -5.40 2.59
CA THR A 131 2.65 -6.53 2.46
C THR A 131 1.42 -6.46 3.37
N ASP A 132 1.55 -5.81 4.52
CA ASP A 132 0.40 -5.53 5.40
C ASP A 132 0.43 -4.08 5.87
N PHE A 133 -0.75 -3.51 6.04
CA PHE A 133 -0.96 -2.15 6.55
C PHE A 133 -2.23 -2.11 7.39
N LYS A 134 -2.05 -1.85 8.69
CA LYS A 134 -3.13 -1.89 9.67
C LYS A 134 -3.11 -0.65 10.55
N MET A 135 -4.30 -0.14 10.82
CA MET A 135 -4.50 0.97 11.73
C MET A 135 -4.81 0.47 13.13
N ILE A 136 -4.11 1.00 14.12
CA ILE A 136 -4.33 0.69 15.54
C ILE A 136 -4.89 1.94 16.23
N ARG A 137 -6.07 1.80 16.83
CA ARG A 137 -6.73 2.85 17.61
C ARG A 137 -6.97 2.40 19.05
N PRO A 138 -6.02 2.61 19.96
CA PRO A 138 -6.25 2.32 21.36
C PRO A 138 -7.22 3.34 21.98
N PRO A 139 -7.97 2.97 23.02
CA PRO A 139 -8.75 3.93 23.79
C PRO A 139 -7.82 4.94 24.46
N ASN A 140 -8.10 6.24 24.30
CA ASN A 140 -7.38 7.36 24.91
C ASN A 140 -5.92 7.59 24.45
N LEU A 141 -5.46 6.93 23.39
CA LEU A 141 -4.12 7.16 22.81
C LEU A 141 -4.23 7.66 21.37
N SER A 142 -3.12 8.23 20.87
CA SER A 142 -3.00 8.58 19.47
C SER A 142 -3.04 7.33 18.59
N ILE A 143 -3.61 7.49 17.40
CA ILE A 143 -3.62 6.46 16.36
C ILE A 143 -2.18 6.22 15.89
N PHE A 144 -1.84 4.97 15.66
CA PHE A 144 -0.61 4.58 14.99
C PHE A 144 -0.89 3.44 14.02
N TYR A 145 0.08 3.15 13.17
CA TYR A 145 -0.05 2.16 12.12
C TYR A 145 0.97 1.07 12.31
N GLU A 146 0.57 -0.15 12.00
CA GLU A 146 1.44 -1.31 11.94
C GLU A 146 1.62 -1.69 10.46
N ILE A 147 2.86 -1.93 10.06
CA ILE A 147 3.20 -2.38 8.71
C ILE A 147 4.06 -3.63 8.75
N THR A 148 3.87 -4.48 7.74
CA THR A 148 4.74 -5.63 7.46
C THR A 148 5.38 -5.45 6.11
N VAL A 149 6.70 -5.58 6.05
CA VAL A 149 7.52 -5.42 4.85
C VAL A 149 8.19 -6.73 4.51
N ARG A 150 8.12 -7.13 3.25
CA ARG A 150 8.84 -8.29 2.69
C ARG A 150 9.76 -7.84 1.57
N ARG A 151 10.93 -8.46 1.47
CA ARG A 151 11.88 -8.26 0.38
C ARG A 151 11.58 -9.26 -0.72
N LEU A 152 11.08 -8.78 -1.86
CA LEU A 152 10.85 -9.56 -3.07
C LEU A 152 12.19 -9.78 -3.78
N ARG A 153 12.57 -11.05 -4.00
CA ARG A 153 13.82 -11.43 -4.66
C ARG A 153 13.57 -11.54 -6.16
N CYS A 154 13.90 -10.47 -6.87
CA CYS A 154 13.57 -10.31 -8.29
C CYS A 154 14.19 -11.39 -9.18
N TYR A 155 15.40 -11.85 -8.86
CA TYR A 155 16.13 -12.86 -9.62
C TYR A 155 15.56 -14.29 -9.48
N GLU A 156 14.72 -14.54 -8.47
CA GLU A 156 14.08 -15.85 -8.25
C GLU A 156 12.70 -15.95 -8.92
N LEU A 157 12.15 -14.82 -9.40
CA LEU A 157 10.84 -14.79 -10.00
C LEU A 157 10.81 -15.61 -11.32
N PRO A 158 9.81 -16.47 -11.52
CA PRO A 158 9.67 -17.24 -12.74
C PRO A 158 9.41 -16.30 -13.93
N PRO A 159 9.90 -16.64 -15.14
CA PRO A 159 9.80 -15.79 -16.32
C PRO A 159 8.36 -15.48 -16.74
#